data_AF-A0A0F7Y6X2-F1
#
_entry.id   AF-A0A0F7Y6X2-F1
#
_cell.length_a   1.000
_cell.length_b   1.000
_cell.length_c   1.000
_cell.angle_alpha   90.00
_cell.angle_beta   90.00
_cell.angle_gamma   90.00
#
_symmetry.space_group_name_H-M   'P 1'
#
loop_
_entity.id
_entity.type
_entity.pdbx_description
1 polymer ?
#
loop_
_entity_poly.entity_id
_entity_poly.type
_entity_poly.pdbx_seq_one_letter_code
_entity_poly.pdbx_strand_id
1 'polypeptide(L)'
;MNSYKQWHWPRLPSPLPKDVSDRALMGYPEQYQEHPLQAKVGEAFADLLQAPLDVLLAILEQPRQPLARRIGAGEVLALRGDPRIDTFAPDMIDIPAARVHIGLDPGAVTQVMDQFDGLGLDRSWIDKETPRHAVELAAFRIARFPVTHQEYRQFLLDSGHTGIPDGWAFGRYPRHHANHPVYSVSASDADAYARWLSERTGRRFALPTEAQWEYAAAGPEGRQFPWGDAYQVEHANTAELGYLDSTPVGVFIDAASPFGVLDMAGNVEEYVAEDYQPYPGGPRIEDDLVLDVGTHRVARGGSFTRFRDLARTARRHGRYPRPIYVMGLRLVENHN
;
A
#
# COMPACT_ATOMS: atom_id res chain seq x y z
N MET A 1 1.65 -6.90 -28.10
CA MET A 1 0.52 -6.66 -27.17
C MET A 1 0.88 -7.27 -25.82
N ASN A 2 0.98 -6.48 -24.75
CA ASN A 2 1.27 -6.99 -23.40
C ASN A 2 0.05 -7.79 -22.89
N SER A 3 0.09 -9.12 -23.01
CA SER A 3 -1.06 -10.01 -22.78
C SER A 3 -1.44 -10.23 -21.31
N TYR A 4 -0.75 -9.62 -20.36
CA TYR A 4 -1.10 -9.74 -18.94
C TYR A 4 -2.15 -8.70 -18.48
N LYS A 5 -2.44 -7.65 -19.26
CA LYS A 5 -3.50 -6.68 -18.90
C LYS A 5 -4.92 -7.26 -18.90
N GLN A 6 -5.08 -8.45 -19.49
CA GLN A 6 -6.33 -9.22 -19.52
C GLN A 6 -6.28 -10.42 -18.56
N TRP A 7 -5.19 -10.57 -17.81
CA TRP A 7 -5.05 -11.66 -16.86
C TRP A 7 -6.00 -11.43 -15.69
N HIS A 8 -6.99 -12.30 -15.61
CA HIS A 8 -7.81 -12.56 -14.44
C HIS A 8 -8.61 -11.37 -13.86
N TRP A 9 -9.87 -11.27 -14.28
CA TRP A 9 -10.91 -10.58 -13.50
C TRP A 9 -11.73 -11.66 -12.79
N PRO A 10 -11.50 -11.91 -11.49
CA PRO A 10 -12.27 -12.92 -10.77
C PRO A 10 -13.74 -12.58 -10.84
N ARG A 11 -14.57 -13.62 -10.93
CA ARG A 11 -15.95 -13.54 -10.44
C ARG A 11 -16.02 -14.37 -9.19
N LEU A 12 -15.92 -13.69 -8.06
CA LEU A 12 -16.08 -14.28 -6.74
C LEU A 12 -17.57 -14.31 -6.39
N PRO A 13 -18.05 -15.40 -5.76
CA PRO A 13 -19.39 -15.43 -5.20
C PRO A 13 -19.51 -14.39 -4.07
N SER A 14 -20.70 -13.82 -3.92
CA SER A 14 -21.06 -13.00 -2.76
C SER A 14 -22.22 -13.66 -2.02
N PRO A 15 -22.08 -14.02 -0.72
CA PRO A 15 -20.88 -13.86 0.10
C PRO A 15 -19.77 -14.86 -0.25
N LEU A 16 -18.53 -14.53 0.10
CA LEU A 16 -17.38 -15.43 -0.03
C LEU A 16 -17.51 -16.64 0.93
N PRO A 17 -17.24 -17.88 0.49
CA PRO A 17 -17.25 -19.03 1.38
C PRO A 17 -16.13 -18.94 2.43
N LYS A 18 -16.39 -19.48 3.63
CA LYS A 18 -15.45 -19.39 4.76
C LYS A 18 -14.18 -20.23 4.58
N ASP A 19 -14.24 -21.33 3.84
CA ASP A 19 -13.15 -22.31 3.68
C ASP A 19 -12.37 -22.14 2.37
N VAL A 20 -12.33 -20.93 1.80
CA VAL A 20 -11.59 -20.64 0.56
C VAL A 20 -10.12 -20.40 0.86
N SER A 21 -9.25 -21.00 0.06
CA SER A 21 -7.80 -20.80 0.15
C SER A 21 -7.43 -19.33 -0.09
N ASP A 22 -6.30 -18.89 0.46
CA ASP A 22 -5.75 -17.57 0.18
C ASP A 22 -5.58 -17.32 -1.33
N ARG A 23 -5.17 -18.36 -2.08
CA ARG A 23 -4.97 -18.28 -3.52
C ARG A 23 -6.28 -18.07 -4.27
N ALA A 24 -7.33 -18.79 -3.91
CA ALA A 24 -8.65 -18.60 -4.50
C ALA A 24 -9.29 -17.26 -4.09
N LEU A 25 -9.05 -16.76 -2.88
CA LEU A 25 -9.49 -15.42 -2.45
C LEU A 25 -8.80 -14.30 -3.26
N MET A 26 -7.56 -14.50 -3.66
CA MET A 26 -6.86 -13.60 -4.59
C MET A 26 -7.30 -13.81 -6.04
N GLY A 27 -8.25 -14.71 -6.31
CA GLY A 27 -8.68 -15.05 -7.66
C GLY A 27 -7.59 -15.76 -8.44
N TYR A 28 -6.91 -16.73 -7.87
CA TYR A 28 -5.94 -17.55 -8.60
C TYR A 28 -6.35 -19.02 -8.57
N PRO A 29 -6.08 -19.77 -9.65
CA PRO A 29 -6.27 -21.21 -9.62
C PRO A 29 -5.36 -21.83 -8.57
N GLU A 30 -5.81 -22.88 -7.90
CA GLU A 30 -5.00 -23.61 -6.91
C GLU A 30 -3.69 -24.13 -7.50
N GLN A 31 -3.69 -24.48 -8.78
CA GLN A 31 -2.50 -24.90 -9.49
C GLN A 31 -1.53 -23.71 -9.67
N TYR A 32 -0.24 -23.97 -9.47
CA TYR A 32 0.79 -22.99 -9.76
C TYR A 32 0.76 -22.62 -11.25
N GLN A 33 0.79 -21.32 -11.51
CA GLN A 33 0.89 -20.75 -12.84
C GLN A 33 1.85 -19.56 -12.75
N GLU A 34 2.90 -19.59 -13.58
CA GLU A 34 3.82 -18.48 -13.70
C GLU A 34 3.15 -17.35 -14.48
N HIS A 35 3.15 -16.14 -13.91
CA HIS A 35 2.53 -15.00 -14.56
C HIS A 35 3.51 -14.40 -15.59
N PRO A 36 3.08 -14.02 -16.81
CA PRO A 36 3.98 -13.49 -17.85
C PRO A 36 4.77 -12.25 -17.43
N LEU A 37 4.28 -11.49 -16.45
CA LEU A 37 5.04 -10.36 -15.88
C LEU A 37 6.28 -10.83 -15.12
N GLN A 38 6.18 -11.91 -14.33
CA GLN A 38 7.28 -12.44 -13.53
C GLN A 38 8.44 -12.89 -14.44
N ALA A 39 8.14 -13.62 -15.51
CA ALA A 39 9.14 -14.03 -16.51
C ALA A 39 9.86 -12.81 -17.12
N LYS A 40 9.11 -11.78 -17.52
CA LYS A 40 9.68 -10.54 -18.07
C LYS A 40 10.52 -9.75 -17.06
N VAL A 41 10.14 -9.78 -15.78
CA VAL A 41 10.95 -9.18 -14.71
C VAL A 41 12.26 -9.93 -14.58
N GLY A 42 12.24 -11.27 -14.59
CA GLY A 42 13.46 -12.09 -14.58
C GLY A 42 14.40 -11.80 -15.74
N GLU A 43 13.86 -11.65 -16.96
CA GLU A 43 14.63 -11.22 -18.14
C GLU A 43 15.26 -9.83 -17.95
N ALA A 44 14.48 -8.86 -17.46
CA ALA A 44 14.96 -7.50 -17.22
C ALA A 44 16.01 -7.45 -16.11
N PHE A 45 15.82 -8.19 -15.02
CA PHE A 45 16.78 -8.31 -13.93
C PHE A 45 18.12 -8.85 -14.44
N ALA A 46 18.10 -9.91 -15.26
CA ALA A 46 19.30 -10.51 -15.84
C ALA A 46 20.05 -9.52 -16.75
N ASP A 47 19.32 -8.78 -17.61
CA ASP A 47 19.87 -7.73 -18.49
C ASP A 47 20.51 -6.58 -17.68
N LEU A 48 19.89 -6.22 -16.56
CA LEU A 48 20.27 -5.05 -15.77
C LEU A 48 21.26 -5.33 -14.63
N LEU A 49 21.60 -6.59 -14.37
CA LEU A 49 22.39 -7.00 -13.20
C LEU A 49 23.70 -6.22 -13.04
N GLN A 50 24.38 -5.95 -14.16
CA GLN A 50 25.65 -5.23 -14.22
C GLN A 50 25.51 -3.76 -14.62
N ALA A 51 24.29 -3.25 -14.79
CA ALA A 51 24.07 -1.85 -15.16
C ALA A 51 24.60 -0.89 -14.06
N PRO A 52 25.17 0.27 -14.41
CA PRO A 52 25.52 1.30 -13.43
C PRO A 52 24.31 1.76 -12.59
N LEU A 53 24.53 2.21 -11.35
CA LEU A 53 23.43 2.60 -10.45
C LEU A 53 22.58 3.76 -11.02
N ASP A 54 23.23 4.75 -11.64
CA ASP A 54 22.58 5.88 -12.31
C ASP A 54 21.67 5.44 -13.47
N VAL A 55 22.06 4.39 -14.22
CA VAL A 55 21.21 3.79 -15.26
C VAL A 55 19.97 3.13 -14.64
N LEU A 56 20.14 2.39 -13.54
CA LEU A 56 19.01 1.75 -12.83
C LEU A 56 18.02 2.80 -12.30
N LEU A 57 18.52 3.88 -11.71
CA LEU A 57 17.70 5.00 -11.23
C LEU A 57 16.95 5.70 -12.38
N ALA A 58 17.64 5.98 -13.49
CA ALA A 58 17.03 6.59 -14.65
C ALA A 58 15.90 5.74 -15.27
N ILE A 59 15.99 4.40 -15.17
CA ILE A 59 14.89 3.51 -15.60
C ILE A 59 13.66 3.71 -14.71
N LEU A 60 13.83 3.80 -13.39
CA LEU A 60 12.73 3.97 -12.44
C LEU A 60 12.00 5.31 -12.59
N GLU A 61 12.73 6.35 -13.00
CA GLU A 61 12.18 7.71 -13.20
C GLU A 61 11.47 7.91 -14.54
N GLN A 62 11.46 6.91 -15.44
CA GLN A 62 10.90 7.02 -16.78
C GLN A 62 9.60 6.22 -16.91
N PRO A 63 8.42 6.88 -16.88
CA PRO A 63 7.11 6.22 -17.08
C PRO A 63 7.01 5.37 -18.34
N ARG A 64 7.73 5.76 -19.40
CA ARG A 64 7.73 5.08 -20.70
C ARG A 64 8.47 3.74 -20.67
N GLN A 65 9.29 3.48 -19.65
CA GLN A 65 9.97 2.20 -19.50
C GLN A 65 8.93 1.11 -19.16
N PRO A 66 9.02 -0.08 -19.79
CA PRO A 66 8.14 -1.18 -19.46
C PRO A 66 8.15 -1.49 -17.96
N LEU A 67 6.97 -1.74 -17.37
CA LEU A 67 6.85 -2.01 -15.93
C LEU A 67 7.80 -3.13 -15.46
N ALA A 68 7.92 -4.22 -16.23
CA ALA A 68 8.85 -5.30 -15.94
C ALA A 68 10.31 -4.82 -15.84
N ARG A 69 10.71 -3.87 -16.69
CA ARG A 69 12.06 -3.28 -16.66
C ARG A 69 12.26 -2.37 -15.46
N ARG A 70 11.23 -1.62 -15.06
CA ARG A 70 11.23 -0.83 -13.82
C ARG A 70 11.37 -1.73 -12.59
N ILE A 71 10.57 -2.78 -12.48
CA ILE A 71 10.66 -3.75 -11.37
C ILE A 71 12.05 -4.40 -11.35
N GLY A 72 12.53 -4.93 -12.48
CA GLY A 72 13.86 -5.56 -12.55
C GLY A 72 14.99 -4.61 -12.17
N ALA A 73 14.92 -3.31 -12.54
CA ALA A 73 15.90 -2.31 -12.10
C ALA A 73 15.86 -2.12 -10.58
N GLY A 74 14.66 -2.03 -9.98
CA GLY A 74 14.48 -1.90 -8.55
C GLY A 74 14.98 -3.11 -7.76
N GLU A 75 14.81 -4.33 -8.28
CA GLU A 75 15.33 -5.56 -7.65
C GLU A 75 16.86 -5.64 -7.70
N VAL A 76 17.48 -5.18 -8.79
CA VAL A 76 18.94 -5.05 -8.85
C VAL A 76 19.44 -4.03 -7.81
N LEU A 77 18.73 -2.90 -7.64
CA LEU A 77 19.03 -1.93 -6.58
C LEU A 77 18.87 -2.53 -5.18
N ALA A 78 17.85 -3.36 -4.93
CA ALA A 78 17.65 -4.04 -3.65
C ALA A 78 18.90 -4.83 -3.21
N LEU A 79 19.55 -5.52 -4.15
CA LEU A 79 20.73 -6.34 -3.88
C LEU A 79 22.02 -5.54 -3.72
N ARG A 80 22.15 -4.44 -4.48
CA ARG A 80 23.37 -3.63 -4.61
C ARG A 80 23.39 -2.40 -3.70
N GLY A 81 22.25 -2.04 -3.11
CA GLY A 81 22.04 -0.81 -2.37
C GLY A 81 21.26 0.19 -3.21
N ASP A 82 20.10 0.60 -2.71
CA ASP A 82 19.25 1.60 -3.32
C ASP A 82 19.53 2.97 -2.71
N PRO A 83 20.17 3.91 -3.44
CA PRO A 83 20.54 5.22 -2.90
C PRO A 83 19.35 6.14 -2.64
N ARG A 84 18.14 5.75 -3.06
CA ARG A 84 16.90 6.48 -2.75
C ARG A 84 16.45 6.26 -1.30
N ILE A 85 17.00 5.24 -0.62
CA ILE A 85 16.57 4.82 0.72
C ILE A 85 17.59 5.31 1.76
N ASP A 86 17.24 6.40 2.44
CA ASP A 86 17.95 6.90 3.63
C ASP A 86 17.02 6.88 4.84
N THR A 87 17.29 5.98 5.79
CA THR A 87 16.45 5.80 6.98
C THR A 87 16.37 7.05 7.85
N PHE A 88 17.45 7.84 7.95
CA PHE A 88 17.50 9.01 8.83
C PHE A 88 17.09 10.30 8.12
N ALA A 89 17.06 10.28 6.79
CA ALA A 89 16.57 11.37 5.96
C ALA A 89 15.59 10.84 4.87
N PRO A 90 14.43 10.29 5.26
CA PRO A 90 13.45 9.81 4.28
C PRO A 90 13.00 10.94 3.35
N ASP A 91 12.76 10.61 2.08
CA ASP A 91 12.20 11.54 1.09
C ASP A 91 10.76 11.89 1.49
N MET A 92 10.51 13.14 1.88
CA MET A 92 9.22 13.61 2.36
C MET A 92 8.62 14.66 1.42
N ILE A 93 7.37 14.45 1.02
CA ILE A 93 6.56 15.34 0.19
C ILE A 93 5.79 16.32 1.07
N ASP A 94 5.88 17.62 0.78
CA ASP A 94 5.11 18.64 1.48
C ASP A 94 3.64 18.64 1.02
N ILE A 95 2.73 18.56 1.98
CA ILE A 95 1.28 18.62 1.78
C ILE A 95 0.76 19.92 2.39
N PRO A 96 0.11 20.80 1.60
CA PRO A 96 -0.36 22.09 2.11
C PRO A 96 -1.51 21.91 3.10
N ALA A 97 -1.64 22.86 4.02
CA ALA A 97 -2.83 22.97 4.87
C ALA A 97 -4.07 23.16 4.01
N ALA A 98 -5.16 22.46 4.36
CA ALA A 98 -6.40 22.53 3.60
C ALA A 98 -7.59 22.08 4.46
N ARG A 99 -8.75 22.67 4.16
CA ARG A 99 -10.03 22.07 4.52
C ARG A 99 -10.40 21.02 3.47
N VAL A 100 -10.47 19.76 3.88
CA VAL A 100 -10.68 18.62 2.97
C VAL A 100 -11.97 17.89 3.30
N HIS A 101 -12.50 17.12 2.35
CA HIS A 101 -13.69 16.29 2.56
C HIS A 101 -13.31 14.82 2.42
N ILE A 102 -13.29 14.12 3.54
CA ILE A 102 -12.87 12.72 3.70
C ILE A 102 -14.08 11.80 3.64
N GLY A 103 -13.92 10.65 2.98
CA GLY A 103 -14.94 9.61 2.86
C GLY A 103 -15.82 9.72 1.63
N LEU A 104 -16.79 8.81 1.57
CA LEU A 104 -17.70 8.58 0.47
C LEU A 104 -19.08 9.19 0.77
N ASP A 105 -19.70 9.77 -0.27
CA ASP A 105 -21.09 10.20 -0.17
C ASP A 105 -22.01 8.97 0.00
N PRO A 106 -22.94 8.95 0.98
CA PRO A 106 -23.83 7.81 1.17
C PRO A 106 -24.62 7.41 -0.08
N GLY A 107 -24.98 8.37 -0.95
CA GLY A 107 -25.66 8.13 -2.22
C GLY A 107 -24.79 7.44 -3.27
N ALA A 108 -23.46 7.47 -3.12
CA ALA A 108 -22.52 6.83 -4.04
C ALA A 108 -22.24 5.36 -3.70
N VAL A 109 -22.68 4.84 -2.55
CA VAL A 109 -22.44 3.45 -2.14
C VAL A 109 -22.90 2.44 -3.20
N THR A 110 -24.12 2.61 -3.72
CA THR A 110 -24.66 1.70 -4.75
C THR A 110 -23.83 1.73 -6.03
N GLN A 111 -23.40 2.92 -6.47
CA GLN A 111 -22.54 3.06 -7.65
C GLN A 111 -21.19 2.35 -7.47
N VAL A 112 -20.60 2.44 -6.26
CA VAL A 112 -19.35 1.73 -5.94
C VAL A 112 -19.58 0.22 -5.96
N MET A 113 -20.67 -0.27 -5.36
CA MET A 113 -21.01 -1.70 -5.41
C MET A 113 -21.16 -2.20 -6.85
N ASP A 114 -21.85 -1.45 -7.71
CA ASP A 114 -22.03 -1.80 -9.12
C ASP A 114 -20.70 -1.76 -9.90
N GLN A 115 -19.84 -0.77 -9.63
CA GLN A 115 -18.54 -0.62 -10.29
C GLN A 115 -17.60 -1.81 -10.02
N PHE A 116 -17.66 -2.36 -8.81
CA PHE A 116 -16.79 -3.46 -8.35
C PHE A 116 -17.55 -4.79 -8.22
N ASP A 117 -18.67 -4.92 -8.93
CA ASP A 117 -19.41 -6.18 -9.02
C ASP A 117 -18.49 -7.34 -9.45
N GLY A 118 -18.76 -8.53 -8.90
CA GLY A 118 -17.96 -9.72 -9.12
C GLY A 118 -16.71 -9.84 -8.24
N LEU A 119 -16.33 -8.82 -7.45
CA LEU A 119 -15.25 -8.93 -6.46
C LEU A 119 -15.70 -9.50 -5.09
N GLY A 120 -16.96 -9.93 -4.98
CA GLY A 120 -17.48 -10.54 -3.75
C GLY A 120 -17.65 -9.55 -2.59
N LEU A 121 -17.87 -8.27 -2.89
CA LEU A 121 -17.97 -7.23 -1.86
C LEU A 121 -19.24 -7.37 -1.02
N ASP A 122 -19.10 -7.17 0.30
CA ASP A 122 -20.22 -6.89 1.19
C ASP A 122 -20.50 -5.38 1.24
N ARG A 123 -21.77 -4.99 1.21
CA ARG A 123 -22.19 -3.58 1.23
C ARG A 123 -21.72 -2.87 2.51
N SER A 124 -21.74 -3.57 3.65
CA SER A 124 -21.28 -3.04 4.93
C SER A 124 -19.83 -2.57 4.87
N TRP A 125 -19.01 -3.22 4.05
CA TRP A 125 -17.63 -2.80 3.86
C TRP A 125 -17.56 -1.39 3.27
N ILE A 126 -18.43 -1.05 2.31
CA ILE A 126 -18.47 0.26 1.66
C ILE A 126 -19.18 1.30 2.54
N ASP A 127 -20.23 0.89 3.27
CA ASP A 127 -20.95 1.79 4.18
C ASP A 127 -20.01 2.39 5.26
N LYS A 128 -18.93 1.68 5.66
CA LYS A 128 -17.88 2.18 6.58
C LYS A 128 -17.15 3.43 6.11
N GLU A 129 -17.22 3.72 4.81
CA GLU A 129 -16.56 4.87 4.19
C GLU A 129 -17.44 6.12 4.26
N THR A 130 -18.63 6.03 4.85
CA THR A 130 -19.65 7.10 4.87
C THR A 130 -19.95 7.60 6.29
N PRO A 131 -20.49 8.82 6.47
CA PRO A 131 -20.67 9.84 5.45
C PRO A 131 -19.38 10.61 5.17
N ARG A 132 -19.32 11.22 3.99
CA ARG A 132 -18.31 12.22 3.66
C ARG A 132 -18.40 13.40 4.63
N HIS A 133 -17.27 13.79 5.22
CA HIS A 133 -17.22 14.83 6.25
C HIS A 133 -16.01 15.75 6.08
N ALA A 134 -16.10 16.98 6.59
CA ALA A 134 -15.03 17.97 6.48
C ALA A 134 -13.99 17.81 7.60
N VAL A 135 -12.71 17.94 7.26
CA VAL A 135 -11.57 17.94 8.19
C VAL A 135 -10.67 19.12 7.88
N GLU A 136 -10.23 19.84 8.91
CA GLU A 136 -9.19 20.87 8.79
C GLU A 136 -7.83 20.20 8.97
N LEU A 137 -6.99 20.21 7.94
CA LEU A 137 -5.63 19.68 7.99
C LEU A 137 -4.63 20.85 8.05
N ALA A 138 -3.76 20.83 9.05
CA ALA A 138 -2.54 21.63 9.03
C ALA A 138 -1.60 21.11 7.92
N ALA A 139 -0.63 21.93 7.51
CA ALA A 139 0.42 21.47 6.59
C ALA A 139 1.26 20.40 7.28
N PHE A 140 1.64 19.37 6.54
CA PHE A 140 2.45 18.26 7.03
C PHE A 140 3.31 17.73 5.87
N ARG A 141 4.28 16.87 6.18
CA ARG A 141 5.02 16.14 5.17
C ARG A 141 4.67 14.67 5.26
N ILE A 142 4.66 13.97 4.14
CA ILE A 142 4.44 12.52 4.10
C ILE A 142 5.56 11.85 3.31
N ALA A 143 6.03 10.71 3.80
CA ALA A 143 7.07 9.95 3.14
C ALA A 143 6.61 9.58 1.73
N ARG A 144 7.47 9.79 0.73
CA ARG A 144 7.18 9.52 -0.67
C ARG A 144 6.90 8.04 -0.92
N PHE A 145 7.55 7.16 -0.15
CA PHE A 145 7.41 5.71 -0.20
C PHE A 145 6.92 5.14 1.15
N PRO A 146 6.32 3.95 1.17
CA PRO A 146 6.18 3.19 2.41
C PRO A 146 7.56 2.85 2.98
N VAL A 147 7.64 2.63 4.29
CA VAL A 147 8.89 2.22 4.95
C VAL A 147 9.34 0.88 4.39
N THR A 148 10.62 0.75 4.08
CA THR A 148 11.21 -0.43 3.46
C THR A 148 11.75 -1.44 4.46
N HIS A 149 12.01 -2.67 4.01
CA HIS A 149 12.69 -3.68 4.82
C HIS A 149 14.09 -3.23 5.29
N GLN A 150 14.84 -2.48 4.47
CA GLN A 150 16.15 -1.94 4.85
C GLN A 150 16.03 -0.95 6.02
N GLU A 151 15.07 -0.04 5.94
CA GLU A 151 14.83 0.94 7.00
C GLU A 151 14.36 0.26 8.29
N TYR A 152 13.43 -0.69 8.20
CA TYR A 152 12.96 -1.43 9.37
C TYR A 152 14.07 -2.29 9.98
N ARG A 153 14.96 -2.89 9.18
CA ARG A 153 16.14 -3.58 9.67
C ARG A 153 17.05 -2.66 10.48
N GLN A 154 17.24 -1.42 10.02
CA GLN A 154 18.07 -0.45 10.73
C GLN A 154 17.47 -0.11 12.11
N PHE A 155 16.14 0.02 12.17
CA PHE A 155 15.41 0.15 13.44
C PHE A 155 15.67 -1.03 14.38
N LEU A 156 15.51 -2.27 13.93
CA LEU A 156 15.72 -3.46 14.77
C LEU A 156 17.15 -3.53 15.32
N LEU A 157 18.14 -3.23 14.49
CA LEU A 157 19.56 -3.27 14.89
C LEU A 157 19.94 -2.15 15.86
N ASP A 158 19.39 -0.95 15.68
CA ASP A 158 19.74 0.23 16.48
C ASP A 158 19.00 0.24 17.83
N SER A 159 17.74 -0.19 17.85
CA SER A 159 16.88 -0.13 19.05
C SER A 159 16.88 -1.41 19.91
N GLY A 160 17.24 -2.56 19.34
CA GLY A 160 17.07 -3.86 19.99
C GLY A 160 15.60 -4.32 20.08
N HIS A 161 14.69 -3.70 19.33
CA HIS A 161 13.27 -4.08 19.28
C HIS A 161 13.09 -5.52 18.80
N THR A 162 12.15 -6.25 19.40
CA THR A 162 11.97 -7.70 19.17
C THR A 162 10.83 -8.05 18.22
N GLY A 163 10.03 -7.06 17.79
CA GLY A 163 8.93 -7.23 16.83
C GLY A 163 9.45 -7.42 15.41
N ILE A 164 9.93 -8.63 15.12
CA ILE A 164 10.39 -9.03 13.79
C ILE A 164 9.16 -9.26 12.88
N PRO A 165 9.13 -8.74 11.63
CA PRO A 165 7.97 -8.90 10.75
C PRO A 165 7.67 -10.37 10.44
N ASP A 166 6.40 -10.77 10.43
CA ASP A 166 6.01 -12.19 10.24
C ASP A 166 6.44 -12.74 8.86
N GLY A 167 6.60 -11.84 7.87
CA GLY A 167 7.07 -12.19 6.53
C GLY A 167 8.56 -12.56 6.46
N TRP A 168 9.34 -12.29 7.51
CA TRP A 168 10.76 -12.67 7.56
C TRP A 168 10.88 -14.12 8.00
N ALA A 169 11.01 -15.03 7.03
CA ALA A 169 11.17 -16.45 7.29
C ALA A 169 12.32 -16.71 8.29
N PHE A 170 11.99 -17.31 9.44
CA PHE A 170 12.91 -17.54 10.57
C PHE A 170 13.58 -16.26 11.12
N GLY A 171 12.93 -15.11 10.98
CA GLY A 171 13.47 -13.80 11.33
C GLY A 171 14.62 -13.33 10.45
N ARG A 172 14.84 -13.97 9.29
CA ARG A 172 15.93 -13.62 8.38
C ARG A 172 15.56 -12.40 7.54
N TYR A 173 16.41 -11.38 7.60
CA TYR A 173 16.30 -10.19 6.74
C TYR A 173 16.27 -10.56 5.24
N PRO A 174 15.22 -10.18 4.50
CA PRO A 174 15.07 -10.50 3.08
C PRO A 174 15.88 -9.51 2.23
N ARG A 175 17.20 -9.75 2.13
CA ARG A 175 18.12 -8.85 1.39
C ARG A 175 17.70 -8.54 -0.05
N HIS A 176 17.08 -9.50 -0.75
CA HIS A 176 16.60 -9.30 -2.11
C HIS A 176 15.38 -8.37 -2.21
N HIS A 177 14.71 -8.11 -1.08
CA HIS A 177 13.60 -7.18 -0.93
C HIS A 177 14.00 -5.95 -0.10
N ALA A 178 15.28 -5.59 -0.03
CA ALA A 178 15.77 -4.52 0.84
C ALA A 178 15.00 -3.19 0.67
N ASN A 179 14.67 -2.81 -0.56
CA ASN A 179 13.93 -1.60 -0.93
C ASN A 179 12.44 -1.87 -1.24
N HIS A 180 11.92 -3.05 -0.91
CA HIS A 180 10.48 -3.32 -0.92
C HIS A 180 9.89 -2.80 0.40
N PRO A 181 8.59 -2.43 0.42
CA PRO A 181 7.94 -2.05 1.67
C PRO A 181 8.02 -3.18 2.70
N VAL A 182 8.31 -2.84 3.96
CA VAL A 182 8.14 -3.81 5.04
C VAL A 182 6.65 -4.08 5.26
N TYR A 183 6.30 -5.34 5.41
CA TYR A 183 4.93 -5.74 5.73
C TYR A 183 4.88 -6.89 6.73
N SER A 184 3.65 -7.19 7.18
CA SER A 184 3.35 -8.08 8.30
C SER A 184 3.97 -7.62 9.61
N VAL A 185 3.95 -6.30 9.84
CA VAL A 185 4.25 -5.68 11.15
C VAL A 185 2.98 -5.53 11.97
N SER A 186 3.09 -5.42 13.29
CA SER A 186 1.95 -5.01 14.12
C SER A 186 1.79 -3.48 14.12
N ALA A 187 0.58 -2.98 14.41
CA ALA A 187 0.34 -1.54 14.55
C ALA A 187 1.23 -0.93 15.66
N SER A 188 1.43 -1.64 16.76
CA SER A 188 2.33 -1.20 17.85
C SER A 188 3.79 -1.14 17.43
N ASP A 189 4.25 -2.04 16.55
CA ASP A 189 5.61 -1.99 16.01
C ASP A 189 5.78 -0.83 15.05
N ALA A 190 4.75 -0.51 14.27
CA ALA A 190 4.74 0.66 13.39
C ALA A 190 4.82 1.97 14.20
N ASP A 191 4.06 2.07 15.30
CA ASP A 191 4.16 3.17 16.25
C ASP A 191 5.55 3.24 16.92
N ALA A 192 6.18 2.08 17.21
CA ALA A 192 7.53 2.02 17.77
C ALA A 192 8.60 2.50 16.77
N TYR A 193 8.48 2.11 15.50
CA TYR A 193 9.37 2.56 14.43
C TYR A 193 9.33 4.10 14.27
N ALA A 194 8.12 4.69 14.21
CA ALA A 194 7.97 6.14 14.08
C ALA A 194 8.54 6.92 15.27
N ARG A 195 8.33 6.42 16.50
CA ARG A 195 8.92 6.99 17.73
C ARG A 195 10.44 6.90 17.74
N TRP A 196 10.98 5.73 17.43
CA TRP A 196 12.44 5.54 17.33
C TRP A 196 13.04 6.52 16.33
N LEU A 197 12.48 6.65 15.13
CA LEU A 197 13.03 7.55 14.14
C LEU A 197 12.96 9.02 14.59
N SER A 198 11.90 9.40 15.28
CA SER A 198 11.76 10.73 15.89
C SER A 198 12.88 11.01 16.90
N GLU A 199 13.16 10.06 17.80
CA GLU A 199 14.22 10.18 18.79
C GLU A 199 15.62 10.23 18.15
N ARG A 200 15.86 9.44 17.11
CA ARG A 200 17.16 9.40 16.43
C ARG A 200 17.48 10.64 15.63
N THR A 201 16.47 11.29 15.05
CA THR A 201 16.65 12.42 14.14
C THR A 201 16.32 13.77 14.77
N GLY A 202 15.60 13.79 15.90
CA GLY A 202 15.03 15.00 16.48
C GLY A 202 13.84 15.57 15.69
N ARG A 203 13.39 14.87 14.64
CA ARG A 203 12.20 15.20 13.83
C ARG A 203 10.95 14.56 14.46
N ARG A 204 9.76 14.92 13.98
CA ARG A 204 8.47 14.49 14.57
C ARG A 204 7.74 13.53 13.64
N PHE A 205 8.18 12.28 13.62
CA PHE A 205 7.58 11.24 12.81
C PHE A 205 6.41 10.55 13.53
N ALA A 206 5.36 10.24 12.77
CA ALA A 206 4.20 9.48 13.21
C ALA A 206 3.63 8.67 12.04
N LEU A 207 2.66 7.79 12.32
CA LEU A 207 1.77 7.29 11.28
C LEU A 207 0.81 8.41 10.83
N PRO A 208 0.41 8.47 9.55
CA PRO A 208 -0.58 9.43 9.08
C PRO A 208 -1.90 9.22 9.80
N THR A 209 -2.66 10.30 10.02
CA THR A 209 -4.10 10.17 10.29
C THR A 209 -4.83 9.62 9.06
N GLU A 210 -6.02 9.06 9.25
CA GLU A 210 -6.91 8.67 8.15
C GLU A 210 -7.10 9.81 7.12
N ALA A 211 -7.32 11.03 7.61
CA ALA A 211 -7.50 12.21 6.78
C ALA A 211 -6.22 12.64 6.06
N GLN A 212 -5.06 12.59 6.74
CA GLN A 212 -3.76 12.88 6.11
C GLN A 212 -3.45 11.89 4.98
N TRP A 213 -3.66 10.60 5.22
CA TRP A 213 -3.40 9.56 4.22
C TRP A 213 -4.32 9.73 3.00
N GLU A 214 -5.62 9.88 3.21
CA GLU A 214 -6.59 10.00 2.13
C GLU A 214 -6.37 11.28 1.32
N TYR A 215 -6.10 12.42 1.97
CA TYR A 215 -5.81 13.65 1.26
C TYR A 215 -4.52 13.54 0.44
N ALA A 216 -3.45 12.97 1.02
CA ALA A 216 -2.19 12.75 0.31
C ALA A 216 -2.36 11.83 -0.91
N ALA A 217 -3.29 10.86 -0.86
CA ALA A 217 -3.60 9.95 -1.95
C ALA A 217 -4.51 10.59 -3.02
N ALA A 218 -5.65 11.14 -2.62
CA ALA A 218 -6.73 11.58 -3.50
C ALA A 218 -6.53 13.00 -4.06
N GLY A 219 -5.77 13.82 -3.34
CA GLY A 219 -5.59 15.24 -3.60
C GLY A 219 -6.86 16.08 -3.47
N PRO A 220 -6.80 17.37 -3.85
CA PRO A 220 -7.91 18.33 -3.66
C PRO A 220 -9.19 17.95 -4.41
N GLU A 221 -9.08 17.20 -5.50
CA GLU A 221 -10.21 16.77 -6.32
C GLU A 221 -10.93 15.55 -5.72
N GLY A 222 -10.33 14.86 -4.75
CA GLY A 222 -10.92 13.66 -4.14
C GLY A 222 -10.98 12.47 -5.12
N ARG A 223 -9.88 12.22 -5.85
CA ARG A 223 -9.79 11.16 -6.86
C ARG A 223 -10.00 9.77 -6.26
N GLN A 224 -10.66 8.87 -7.00
CA GLN A 224 -10.91 7.50 -6.55
C GLN A 224 -9.62 6.68 -6.38
N PHE A 225 -8.65 6.87 -7.27
CA PHE A 225 -7.28 6.35 -7.17
C PHE A 225 -6.28 7.50 -7.24
N PRO A 226 -5.02 7.33 -6.77
CA PRO A 226 -4.05 8.43 -6.76
C PRO A 226 -3.86 9.11 -8.13
N TRP A 227 -3.93 8.34 -9.21
CA TRP A 227 -3.77 8.81 -10.59
C TRP A 227 -5.07 9.25 -11.29
N GLY A 228 -6.24 9.13 -10.66
CA GLY A 228 -7.54 9.47 -11.26
C GLY A 228 -8.63 8.45 -10.98
N ASP A 229 -9.73 8.50 -11.72
CA ASP A 229 -10.94 7.71 -11.41
C ASP A 229 -11.02 6.38 -12.19
N ALA A 230 -10.20 6.21 -13.22
CA ALA A 230 -10.12 4.96 -13.96
C ALA A 230 -9.00 4.08 -13.40
N TYR A 231 -9.36 2.85 -13.00
CA TYR A 231 -8.37 1.87 -12.56
C TYR A 231 -7.40 1.50 -13.68
N GLN A 232 -6.11 1.45 -13.38
CA GLN A 232 -5.06 1.07 -14.31
C GLN A 232 -4.20 -0.04 -13.70
N VAL A 233 -4.22 -1.22 -14.31
CA VAL A 233 -3.55 -2.43 -13.78
C VAL A 233 -2.04 -2.22 -13.55
N GLU A 234 -1.38 -1.44 -14.40
CA GLU A 234 0.06 -1.18 -14.29
C GLU A 234 0.40 0.02 -13.40
N HIS A 235 -0.58 0.59 -12.67
CA HIS A 235 -0.35 1.71 -11.76
C HIS A 235 -0.37 1.31 -10.27
N ALA A 236 -0.77 0.07 -9.95
CA ALA A 236 -0.75 -0.43 -8.60
C ALA A 236 -0.42 -1.92 -8.59
N ASN A 237 0.32 -2.35 -7.58
CA ASN A 237 0.53 -3.75 -7.31
C ASN A 237 -0.64 -4.30 -6.50
N THR A 238 -1.75 -4.62 -7.17
CA THR A 238 -2.90 -5.33 -6.61
C THR A 238 -2.90 -6.78 -7.10
N ALA A 239 -3.86 -7.59 -6.64
CA ALA A 239 -4.06 -8.95 -7.12
C ALA A 239 -4.25 -9.02 -8.64
N GLU A 240 -4.85 -8.00 -9.28
CA GLU A 240 -4.99 -7.93 -10.75
C GLU A 240 -3.67 -7.78 -11.52
N LEU A 241 -2.59 -7.32 -10.88
CA LEU A 241 -1.29 -7.18 -11.56
C LEU A 241 -0.66 -8.54 -11.87
N GLY A 242 -0.99 -9.60 -11.12
CA GLY A 242 -0.38 -10.91 -11.34
C GLY A 242 0.98 -11.11 -10.68
N TYR A 243 1.52 -10.12 -9.97
CA TYR A 243 2.90 -10.19 -9.47
C TYR A 243 3.04 -11.12 -8.27
N LEU A 244 2.01 -11.19 -7.40
CA LEU A 244 1.93 -12.07 -6.24
C LEU A 244 3.09 -11.94 -5.22
N ASP A 245 3.76 -10.80 -5.25
CA ASP A 245 4.76 -10.38 -4.27
C ASP A 245 4.71 -8.85 -4.18
N SER A 246 5.38 -8.28 -3.20
CA SER A 246 5.68 -6.85 -3.16
C SER A 246 6.61 -6.45 -4.30
N THR A 247 6.58 -5.18 -4.70
CA THR A 247 7.53 -4.60 -5.67
C THR A 247 8.43 -3.57 -4.97
N PRO A 248 9.64 -3.31 -5.51
CA PRO A 248 10.47 -2.20 -5.04
C PRO A 248 9.68 -0.89 -5.01
N VAL A 249 9.92 -0.05 -4.01
CA VAL A 249 9.18 1.22 -3.91
C VAL A 249 9.45 2.15 -5.10
N GLY A 250 8.40 2.86 -5.50
CA GLY A 250 8.45 3.86 -6.56
C GLY A 250 8.52 3.33 -7.98
N VAL A 251 8.33 2.01 -8.20
CA VAL A 251 8.33 1.46 -9.57
C VAL A 251 7.13 1.94 -10.38
N PHE A 252 6.04 2.37 -9.74
CA PHE A 252 4.83 2.93 -10.37
C PHE A 252 4.87 4.47 -10.49
N ILE A 253 5.94 5.02 -11.08
CA ILE A 253 6.18 6.47 -11.13
C ILE A 253 5.05 7.30 -11.79
N ASP A 254 4.32 6.71 -12.73
CA ASP A 254 3.13 7.27 -13.40
C ASP A 254 1.85 7.23 -12.58
N ALA A 255 1.89 6.55 -11.43
CA ALA A 255 0.77 6.37 -10.52
C ALA A 255 0.83 7.32 -9.32
N ALA A 256 1.72 8.31 -9.33
CA ALA A 256 1.87 9.26 -8.25
C ALA A 256 0.54 9.96 -7.92
N SER A 257 0.32 10.22 -6.63
CA SER A 257 -0.78 11.08 -6.20
C SER A 257 -0.62 12.50 -6.77
N PRO A 258 -1.64 13.36 -6.67
CA PRO A 258 -1.54 14.76 -7.13
C PRO A 258 -0.40 15.55 -6.48
N PHE A 259 0.11 15.09 -5.34
CA PHE A 259 1.24 15.69 -4.63
C PHE A 259 2.59 15.03 -4.93
N GLY A 260 2.62 13.91 -5.67
CA GLY A 260 3.85 13.18 -5.98
C GLY A 260 4.16 12.01 -5.04
N VAL A 261 3.23 11.64 -4.15
CA VAL A 261 3.39 10.48 -3.26
C VAL A 261 3.17 9.19 -4.05
N LEU A 262 4.06 8.22 -3.90
CA LEU A 262 4.06 6.98 -4.68
C LEU A 262 3.58 5.80 -3.84
N ASP A 263 3.09 4.76 -4.53
CA ASP A 263 2.60 3.51 -3.92
C ASP A 263 1.45 3.71 -2.92
N MET A 264 0.62 4.75 -3.10
CA MET A 264 -0.59 4.99 -2.29
C MET A 264 -1.74 4.01 -2.62
N ALA A 265 -1.54 3.13 -3.60
CA ALA A 265 -2.50 2.13 -4.03
C ALA A 265 -1.75 0.82 -4.35
N GLY A 266 -2.15 -0.27 -3.69
CA GLY A 266 -1.51 -1.58 -3.79
C GLY A 266 -0.18 -1.66 -3.04
N ASN A 267 0.62 -2.65 -3.40
CA ASN A 267 1.85 -3.07 -2.73
C ASN A 267 1.57 -3.56 -1.30
N VAL A 268 1.39 -2.68 -0.32
CA VAL A 268 1.09 -3.06 1.07
C VAL A 268 -0.01 -2.17 1.64
N GLU A 269 -0.82 -2.72 2.55
CA GLU A 269 -1.78 -1.90 3.28
C GLU A 269 -1.04 -1.09 4.33
N GLU A 270 -1.36 0.19 4.48
CA GLU A 270 -0.61 1.08 5.36
C GLU A 270 -1.41 1.41 6.62
N TYR A 271 -0.88 1.09 7.79
CA TYR A 271 -1.48 1.53 9.05
C TYR A 271 -1.51 3.06 9.16
N VAL A 272 -2.65 3.58 9.60
CA VAL A 272 -2.81 4.96 10.05
C VAL A 272 -2.73 5.05 11.57
N ALA A 273 -2.84 6.25 12.13
CA ALA A 273 -2.78 6.50 13.56
C ALA A 273 -4.02 6.01 14.31
N GLU A 274 -5.20 6.08 13.68
CA GLU A 274 -6.48 5.83 14.35
C GLU A 274 -6.94 4.37 14.29
N ASP A 275 -7.49 3.92 15.41
CA ASP A 275 -8.33 2.73 15.45
C ASP A 275 -9.71 3.03 14.82
N TYR A 276 -10.36 1.98 14.33
CA TYR A 276 -11.63 2.12 13.63
C TYR A 276 -12.70 2.77 14.50
N GLN A 277 -13.23 3.88 14.00
CA GLN A 277 -14.40 4.58 14.50
C GLN A 277 -15.34 4.95 13.34
N PRO A 278 -16.66 5.08 13.59
CA PRO A 278 -17.56 5.65 12.60
C PRO A 278 -17.13 7.07 12.26
N TYR A 279 -17.30 7.46 11.00
CA TYR A 279 -17.12 8.86 10.62
C TYR A 279 -18.14 9.76 11.33
N PRO A 280 -17.82 11.05 11.56
CA PRO A 280 -18.73 11.98 12.21
C PRO A 280 -20.12 12.00 11.57
N GLY A 281 -21.16 11.70 12.35
CA GLY A 281 -22.55 11.63 11.88
C GLY A 281 -22.92 10.32 11.17
N GLY A 282 -21.99 9.36 11.05
CA GLY A 282 -22.22 8.03 10.49
C GLY A 282 -22.56 6.97 11.54
N PRO A 283 -23.19 5.86 11.13
CA PRO A 283 -23.41 4.72 11.99
C PRO A 283 -22.10 3.94 12.23
N ARG A 284 -21.97 3.32 13.40
CA ARG A 284 -20.96 2.28 13.60
C ARG A 284 -21.37 1.04 12.80
N ILE A 285 -20.51 0.62 11.87
CA ILE A 285 -20.71 -0.62 11.13
C ILE A 285 -20.02 -1.75 11.87
N GLU A 286 -20.76 -2.84 12.12
CA GLU A 286 -20.27 -4.10 12.67
C GLU A 286 -20.17 -5.10 11.53
N ASP A 287 -19.07 -5.02 10.78
CA ASP A 287 -18.74 -5.98 9.73
C ASP A 287 -18.08 -7.24 10.32
N ASP A 288 -17.77 -8.20 9.45
CA ASP A 288 -17.10 -9.45 9.80
C ASP A 288 -15.80 -9.22 10.60
N LEU A 289 -14.96 -8.26 10.20
CA LEU A 289 -13.72 -7.96 10.93
C LEU A 289 -14.01 -7.46 12.35
N VAL A 290 -14.93 -6.51 12.52
CA VAL A 290 -15.32 -5.99 13.84
C VAL A 290 -15.94 -7.09 14.70
N LEU A 291 -16.74 -7.97 14.12
CA LEU A 291 -17.34 -9.10 14.85
C LEU A 291 -16.30 -10.12 15.32
N ASP A 292 -15.25 -10.36 14.52
CA ASP A 292 -14.23 -11.36 14.82
C ASP A 292 -13.14 -10.85 15.77
N VAL A 293 -12.73 -9.58 15.67
CA VAL A 293 -11.62 -9.03 16.48
C VAL A 293 -12.01 -7.84 17.39
N GLY A 294 -13.26 -7.39 17.35
CA GLY A 294 -13.80 -6.33 18.19
C GLY A 294 -13.46 -4.91 17.71
N THR A 295 -12.18 -4.56 17.69
CA THR A 295 -11.67 -3.30 17.12
C THR A 295 -10.33 -3.55 16.41
N HIS A 296 -9.96 -2.68 15.49
CA HIS A 296 -8.73 -2.81 14.71
C HIS A 296 -8.13 -1.44 14.41
N ARG A 297 -6.79 -1.40 14.24
CA ARG A 297 -6.13 -0.25 13.65
C ARG A 297 -6.52 -0.14 12.19
N VAL A 298 -6.94 1.05 11.75
CA VAL A 298 -7.30 1.27 10.35
C VAL A 298 -6.05 1.17 9.47
N ALA A 299 -6.26 0.62 8.28
CA ALA A 299 -5.30 0.66 7.21
C ALA A 299 -5.94 1.07 5.89
N ARG A 300 -5.10 1.57 4.99
CA ARG A 300 -5.49 2.18 3.71
C ARG A 300 -4.64 1.64 2.55
N GLY A 301 -5.07 1.87 1.32
CA GLY A 301 -4.27 1.67 0.10
C GLY A 301 -4.36 0.30 -0.56
N GLY A 302 -4.77 -0.75 0.16
CA GLY A 302 -4.81 -2.11 -0.40
C GLY A 302 -3.39 -2.68 -0.61
N SER A 303 -3.29 -3.85 -1.24
CA SER A 303 -2.00 -4.55 -1.37
C SER A 303 -1.96 -5.54 -2.53
N PHE A 304 -0.81 -6.17 -2.77
CA PHE A 304 -0.62 -7.16 -3.84
C PHE A 304 -1.46 -8.44 -3.68
N THR A 305 -2.09 -8.64 -2.52
CA THR A 305 -3.02 -9.75 -2.23
C THR A 305 -4.49 -9.32 -2.25
N ARG A 306 -4.78 -8.06 -2.61
CA ARG A 306 -6.13 -7.48 -2.61
C ARG A 306 -6.50 -6.94 -3.97
N PHE A 307 -7.79 -6.94 -4.28
CA PHE A 307 -8.27 -6.35 -5.52
C PHE A 307 -8.31 -4.83 -5.45
N ARG A 308 -8.47 -4.22 -6.63
CA ARG A 308 -8.57 -2.79 -6.84
C ARG A 308 -9.61 -2.06 -5.99
N ASP A 309 -10.64 -2.74 -5.46
CA ASP A 309 -11.62 -2.04 -4.62
C ASP A 309 -10.94 -1.49 -3.37
N LEU A 310 -10.04 -2.26 -2.72
CA LEU A 310 -9.22 -1.85 -1.57
C LEU A 310 -8.19 -0.77 -1.91
N ALA A 311 -7.83 -0.63 -3.20
CA ALA A 311 -6.88 0.38 -3.66
C ALA A 311 -7.51 1.77 -3.85
N ARG A 312 -8.81 1.93 -3.59
CA ARG A 312 -9.46 3.23 -3.59
C ARG A 312 -8.96 4.10 -2.44
N THR A 313 -8.89 5.40 -2.66
CA THR A 313 -8.40 6.36 -1.66
C THR A 313 -9.28 6.42 -0.40
N ALA A 314 -10.60 6.33 -0.57
CA ALA A 314 -11.57 6.35 0.54
C ALA A 314 -11.73 5.01 1.27
N ARG A 315 -11.09 3.93 0.78
CA ARG A 315 -11.28 2.60 1.36
C ARG A 315 -10.64 2.49 2.73
N ARG A 316 -11.38 1.87 3.66
CA ARG A 316 -10.93 1.61 5.03
C ARG A 316 -10.94 0.12 5.30
N HIS A 317 -9.84 -0.39 5.83
CA HIS A 317 -9.70 -1.80 6.15
C HIS A 317 -8.87 -2.00 7.43
N GLY A 318 -8.58 -3.25 7.80
CA GLY A 318 -7.78 -3.58 8.97
C GLY A 318 -7.23 -4.99 8.87
N ARG A 319 -6.30 -5.31 9.77
CA ARG A 319 -5.64 -6.62 9.80
C ARG A 319 -6.60 -7.69 10.33
N TYR A 320 -6.94 -8.65 9.48
CA TYR A 320 -7.48 -9.94 9.92
C TYR A 320 -6.32 -10.90 10.23
N PRO A 321 -6.48 -11.88 11.14
CA PRO A 321 -5.42 -12.85 11.49
C PRO A 321 -5.19 -13.92 10.39
N ARG A 322 -4.92 -13.50 9.15
CA ARG A 322 -4.52 -14.37 8.04
C ARG A 322 -3.26 -13.85 7.33
N PRO A 323 -2.42 -14.73 6.75
CA PRO A 323 -1.18 -14.32 6.08
C PRO A 323 -1.37 -13.35 4.90
N ILE A 324 -2.52 -13.37 4.22
CA ILE A 324 -2.82 -12.48 3.09
C ILE A 324 -3.00 -11.00 3.46
N TYR A 325 -3.00 -10.64 4.75
CA TYR A 325 -3.10 -9.25 5.21
C TYR A 325 -1.69 -8.68 5.40
N VAL A 326 -1.15 -8.11 4.32
CA VAL A 326 0.23 -7.60 4.26
C VAL A 326 0.29 -6.15 4.74
N MET A 327 0.33 -5.99 6.06
CA MET A 327 0.28 -4.69 6.73
C MET A 327 1.67 -4.07 6.86
N GLY A 328 1.88 -2.93 6.21
CA GLY A 328 3.05 -2.08 6.32
C GLY A 328 2.73 -0.72 6.96
N LEU A 329 3.55 0.27 6.65
CA LEU A 329 3.45 1.61 7.22
C LEU A 329 4.09 2.67 6.32
N ARG A 330 3.63 3.90 6.49
CA ARG A 330 4.22 5.12 5.92
C ARG A 330 4.30 6.16 7.02
N LEU A 331 5.29 7.05 6.92
CA LEU A 331 5.50 8.11 7.88
C LEU A 331 4.89 9.43 7.43
N VAL A 332 4.39 10.20 8.40
CA VAL A 332 4.24 11.66 8.28
C VAL A 332 5.23 12.35 9.20
N GLU A 333 5.61 13.56 8.83
CA GLU A 333 6.30 14.52 9.69
C GLU A 333 5.37 15.72 9.89
N ASN A 334 4.95 15.95 11.13
CA ASN A 334 4.08 17.07 11.45
C ASN A 334 4.91 18.33 11.71
N HIS A 335 4.59 19.40 10.98
CA HIS A 335 5.10 20.72 11.28
C HIS A 335 4.40 21.23 12.52
N ASN A 336 5.18 21.52 13.55
CA ASN A 336 4.65 21.95 14.82
C ASN A 336 4.21 23.40 14.80
#